data_AF-A0A183I681-F1
#
_entry.id   AF-A0A183I681-F1
#
_cell.length_a   1.000
_cell.length_b   1.000
_cell.length_c   1.000
_cell.angle_alpha   90.00
_cell.angle_beta   90.00
_cell.angle_gamma   90.00
#
_symmetry.space_group_name_H-M   'P 1'
#
loop_
_entity.id
_entity.type
_entity.pdbx_description
1 polymer ?
#
loop_
_entity_poly.entity_id
_entity_poly.type
_entity_poly.pdbx_seq_one_letter_code
_entity_poly.pdbx_strand_id
1 'polypeptide(L)'
;MYEMMAGRSPFDVVGMVGDVEQNTEDYLFQIILEKQIRIPRSLSVKAAAILKGFLNKDPNERLGCNINIDEALEEMKNHTFFRTSIDWELLEGRQVTPPYNPSVSSDRDLQHFDTTFTDEAPNLTPDDP
;
A
#
# COMPACT_ATOMS: atom_id res chain seq x y z
N MET A 1 1.86 -1.87 -0.27
CA MET A 1 3.21 -2.42 0.03
C MET A 1 4.27 -1.95 -0.95
N TYR A 2 4.06 -2.10 -2.27
CA TYR A 2 5.06 -1.68 -3.27
C TYR A 2 5.45 -0.21 -3.08
N GLU A 3 4.48 0.70 -3.00
CA GLU A 3 4.71 2.15 -2.83
C GLU A 3 5.49 2.48 -1.57
N MET A 4 5.15 1.87 -0.42
CA MET A 4 5.90 2.08 0.83
C MET A 4 7.37 1.69 0.72
N MET A 5 7.71 0.69 -0.11
CA MET A 5 9.07 0.19 -0.27
C MET A 5 9.84 0.87 -1.41
N ALA A 6 9.14 1.28 -2.46
CA ALA A 6 9.73 1.81 -3.69
C ALA A 6 9.54 3.33 -3.86
N GLY A 7 8.68 3.96 -3.06
CA GLY A 7 8.36 5.39 -3.11
C GLY A 7 7.54 5.82 -4.33
N ARG A 8 6.98 4.89 -5.09
CA ARG A 8 6.19 5.17 -6.31
C ARG A 8 5.24 4.01 -6.64
N SER A 9 4.23 4.29 -7.45
CA SER A 9 3.28 3.27 -7.90
C SER A 9 3.97 2.15 -8.71
N PRO A 10 3.56 0.88 -8.57
CA PRO A 10 4.00 -0.20 -9.44
C PRO A 10 3.50 -0.09 -10.88
N PHE A 11 2.48 0.75 -11.12
CA PHE A 11 1.86 1.01 -12.42
C PHE A 11 2.21 2.40 -12.95
N ASP A 12 3.17 3.08 -12.31
CA ASP A 12 3.58 4.41 -12.68
C ASP A 12 4.17 4.44 -14.11
N VAL A 13 3.82 5.46 -14.87
CA VAL A 13 4.19 5.63 -16.29
C VAL A 13 5.58 6.30 -16.43
N VAL A 14 6.38 6.30 -15.36
CA VAL A 14 7.68 7.02 -15.28
C VAL A 14 8.60 6.59 -16.41
N GLY A 15 8.74 7.47 -17.40
CA GLY A 15 9.58 7.25 -18.58
C GLY A 15 8.94 7.72 -19.89
N MET A 16 7.66 8.07 -19.90
CA MET A 16 6.93 8.48 -21.12
C MET A 16 6.49 9.94 -21.05
N VAL A 17 7.29 10.76 -20.37
CA VAL A 17 7.13 12.22 -20.25
C VAL A 17 7.34 12.82 -21.63
N GLY A 18 6.24 13.01 -22.37
CA GLY A 18 6.25 13.57 -23.72
C GLY A 18 5.17 13.03 -24.65
N ASP A 19 4.53 11.90 -24.30
CA ASP A 19 3.44 11.33 -25.09
C ASP A 19 2.11 11.46 -24.35
N VAL A 20 1.28 12.40 -24.79
CA VAL A 20 0.00 12.76 -24.15
C VAL A 20 -0.98 11.59 -24.17
N GLU A 21 -0.89 10.70 -25.16
CA GLU A 21 -1.76 9.51 -25.27
C GLU A 21 -1.50 8.50 -24.15
N GLN A 22 -0.30 8.53 -23.56
CA GLN A 22 0.14 7.59 -22.53
C GLN A 22 -0.02 8.13 -21.11
N ASN A 23 -0.55 9.35 -20.95
CA ASN A 23 -0.96 9.91 -19.66
C ASN A 23 -2.50 9.87 -19.52
N THR A 24 -3.11 8.75 -19.92
CA THR A 24 -4.55 8.52 -19.89
C THR A 24 -4.90 7.40 -18.93
N GLU A 25 -6.13 7.44 -18.39
CA GLU A 25 -6.64 6.38 -17.52
C GLU A 25 -6.75 5.04 -18.27
N ASP A 26 -7.17 5.06 -19.54
CA ASP A 26 -7.24 3.88 -20.40
C ASP A 26 -5.87 3.18 -20.53
N TYR A 27 -4.80 3.96 -20.70
CA TYR A 27 -3.46 3.41 -20.75
C TYR A 27 -3.00 2.85 -19.39
N LEU A 28 -3.35 3.50 -18.28
CA LEU A 28 -3.12 2.97 -16.94
C LEU A 28 -3.81 1.61 -16.75
N PHE A 29 -5.06 1.47 -17.19
CA PHE A 29 -5.76 0.18 -17.15
C PHE A 29 -5.06 -0.88 -17.99
N GLN A 30 -4.59 -0.51 -19.18
CA GLN A 30 -3.80 -1.42 -20.00
C GLN A 30 -2.51 -1.86 -19.27
N ILE A 31 -1.82 -0.95 -18.58
CA ILE A 31 -0.64 -1.30 -17.76
C ILE A 31 -1.01 -2.29 -16.66
N ILE A 32 -2.10 -2.04 -15.93
CA ILE A 32 -2.58 -2.91 -14.85
C ILE A 32 -2.94 -4.29 -15.38
N LEU A 33 -3.57 -4.39 -16.55
CA LEU A 33 -3.99 -5.64 -17.17
C LEU A 33 -2.83 -6.39 -17.82
N GLU A 34 -1.98 -5.72 -18.59
CA GLU A 34 -1.06 -6.40 -19.51
C GLU A 34 0.40 -6.32 -19.08
N LYS A 35 0.86 -5.18 -18.56
CA LYS A 35 2.29 -5.00 -18.26
C LYS A 35 2.71 -5.77 -17.02
N GLN A 36 3.90 -6.37 -17.11
CA GLN A 36 4.55 -7.01 -15.97
C GLN A 36 5.15 -5.96 -15.04
N ILE A 37 4.81 -6.04 -13.75
CA ILE A 37 5.33 -5.14 -12.72
C ILE A 37 6.83 -5.42 -12.50
N ARG A 38 7.64 -4.36 -12.55
CA ARG A 38 9.09 -4.45 -12.34
C ARG A 38 9.44 -4.17 -10.88
N ILE A 39 9.91 -5.18 -10.17
CA ILE A 39 10.39 -5.01 -8.79
C ILE A 39 11.78 -4.34 -8.79
N PRO A 40 12.01 -3.23 -8.06
CA PRO A 40 13.31 -2.59 -7.96
C PRO A 40 14.37 -3.52 -7.36
N ARG A 41 15.61 -3.44 -7.89
CA ARG A 41 16.75 -4.26 -7.40
C ARG A 41 17.18 -3.91 -5.97
N SER A 42 16.78 -2.75 -5.45
CA SER A 42 17.02 -2.33 -4.08
C SER A 42 16.19 -3.12 -3.05
N LEU A 43 15.13 -3.80 -3.48
CA LEU A 43 14.28 -4.57 -2.58
C LEU A 43 14.88 -5.94 -2.29
N SER A 44 14.73 -6.39 -1.04
CA SER A 44 15.16 -7.73 -0.63
C SER A 44 14.40 -8.82 -1.39
N VAL A 45 14.98 -10.02 -1.47
CA VAL A 45 14.34 -11.19 -2.12
C VAL A 45 12.98 -11.50 -1.48
N LYS A 46 12.89 -11.40 -0.14
CA LYS A 46 11.63 -11.60 0.60
C LYS A 46 10.56 -10.57 0.21
N ALA A 47 10.96 -9.30 0.08
CA ALA A 47 10.06 -8.22 -0.36
C ALA A 47 9.62 -8.42 -1.82
N ALA A 48 10.53 -8.81 -2.70
CA ALA A 48 10.20 -9.12 -4.09
C ALA A 48 9.22 -10.30 -4.20
N ALA A 49 9.39 -11.35 -3.39
CA ALA A 49 8.52 -12.51 -3.37
C ALA A 49 7.09 -12.16 -2.93
N ILE A 50 6.93 -11.43 -1.82
CA ILE A 50 5.58 -11.06 -1.33
C ILE A 50 4.86 -10.15 -2.32
N LEU A 51 5.57 -9.19 -2.93
CA LEU A 51 4.99 -8.29 -3.93
C LEU A 51 4.52 -9.05 -5.18
N LYS A 52 5.28 -10.05 -5.64
CA LYS A 52 4.84 -10.92 -6.75
C LYS A 52 3.60 -11.73 -6.38
N GLY A 53 3.54 -12.26 -5.16
CA GLY A 53 2.37 -13.00 -4.68
C GLY A 53 1.10 -12.14 -4.67
N PHE A 54 1.15 -10.95 -4.06
CA PHE A 54 -0.01 -10.06 -3.98
C PHE A 54 -0.40 -9.44 -5.32
N LEU A 55 0.57 -9.14 -6.18
CA LEU A 55 0.32 -8.48 -7.46
C LEU A 55 0.19 -9.47 -8.62
N ASN A 56 -0.10 -10.75 -8.33
CA ASN A 56 -0.40 -11.73 -9.36
C ASN A 56 -1.69 -11.31 -10.09
N LYS A 57 -1.67 -11.30 -11.43
CA LYS A 57 -2.82 -10.90 -12.25
C LYS A 57 -3.94 -11.94 -12.20
N ASP A 58 -3.59 -13.22 -12.10
CA ASP A 58 -4.55 -14.29 -11.91
C ASP A 58 -4.99 -14.32 -10.43
N PRO A 59 -6.28 -14.09 -10.12
CA PRO A 59 -6.76 -14.13 -8.74
C PRO A 59 -6.65 -15.53 -8.11
N ASN A 60 -6.68 -16.61 -8.89
CA ASN A 60 -6.57 -17.97 -8.34
C ASN A 60 -5.15 -18.28 -7.83
N GLU A 61 -4.15 -17.62 -8.40
CA GLU A 61 -2.73 -17.74 -8.04
C GLU A 61 -2.24 -16.55 -7.20
N ARG A 62 -3.16 -15.65 -6.80
CA ARG A 62 -2.83 -14.48 -5.98
C ARG A 62 -2.77 -14.89 -4.52
N LEU A 63 -1.67 -14.51 -3.88
CA LEU A 63 -1.44 -14.79 -2.45
C LEU A 63 -2.61 -14.22 -1.62
N GLY A 64 -3.22 -15.08 -0.79
CA GLY A 64 -4.36 -14.70 0.05
C GLY A 64 -5.73 -14.72 -0.65
N CYS A 65 -5.82 -15.27 -1.87
CA CYS A 65 -7.08 -15.41 -2.60
C CYS A 65 -7.59 -16.86 -2.68
N ASN A 66 -7.14 -17.74 -1.77
CA ASN A 66 -7.74 -19.07 -1.60
C ASN A 66 -9.22 -18.92 -1.17
N ILE A 67 -10.08 -19.80 -1.68
CA ILE A 67 -11.51 -19.86 -1.34
C ILE A 67 -11.75 -20.10 0.15
N ASN A 68 -10.85 -20.81 0.82
CA ASN A 68 -10.83 -20.96 2.26
C ASN A 68 -10.08 -19.77 2.88
N ILE A 69 -10.82 -18.92 3.58
CA ILE A 69 -10.27 -17.70 4.18
C ILE A 69 -9.23 -17.98 5.27
N ASP A 70 -9.38 -19.07 6.03
CA ASP A 70 -8.44 -19.42 7.10
C ASP A 70 -7.09 -19.83 6.52
N GLU A 71 -7.11 -20.64 5.45
CA GLU A 71 -5.90 -21.02 4.70
C GLU A 71 -5.26 -19.80 4.01
N ALA A 72 -6.06 -18.91 3.41
CA ALA A 72 -5.57 -17.69 2.78
C ALA A 72 -4.82 -16.78 3.79
N LEU A 73 -5.40 -16.59 4.97
CA LEU A 73 -4.79 -15.81 6.04
C LEU A 73 -3.53 -16.48 6.59
N GLU A 74 -3.55 -17.80 6.79
CA GLU A 74 -2.39 -18.55 7.25
C GLU A 74 -1.24 -18.48 6.24
N GLU A 75 -1.52 -18.61 4.94
CA GLU A 75 -0.55 -18.48 3.86
C GLU A 75 0.13 -17.10 3.87
N MET A 76 -0.67 -16.03 3.98
CA MET A 76 -0.17 -14.66 4.09
C MET A 76 0.70 -14.47 5.34
N LYS A 77 0.22 -14.92 6.51
CA LYS A 77 0.93 -14.80 7.79
C LYS A 77 2.25 -15.57 7.80
N ASN A 78 2.27 -16.75 7.17
CA ASN A 78 3.44 -17.63 7.08
C ASN A 78 4.38 -17.31 5.93
N HIS A 79 4.04 -16.34 5.06
CA HIS A 79 4.93 -15.93 3.98
C HIS A 79 6.28 -15.46 4.54
N THR A 80 7.37 -15.79 3.83
CA THR A 80 8.76 -15.55 4.26
C THR A 80 9.10 -14.10 4.60
N PHE A 81 8.33 -13.15 4.07
CA PHE A 81 8.44 -11.72 4.38
C PHE A 81 7.99 -11.39 5.82
N PHE A 82 6.92 -12.03 6.32
CA PHE A 82 6.37 -11.75 7.65
C PHE A 82 6.80 -12.79 8.70
N ARG A 83 6.84 -14.08 8.34
CA ARG A 83 7.04 -15.20 9.27
C ARG A 83 8.24 -15.06 10.21
N THR A 84 9.33 -14.47 9.74
CA THR A 84 10.56 -14.35 10.54
C THR A 84 10.60 -13.11 11.43
N SER A 85 9.67 -12.17 11.24
CA SER A 85 9.79 -10.81 11.77
C SER A 85 8.56 -10.34 12.53
N ILE A 86 7.41 -11.01 12.36
CA ILE A 86 6.15 -10.63 12.99
C ILE A 86 5.66 -11.78 13.85
N ASP A 87 5.46 -11.48 15.13
CA ASP A 87 4.59 -12.25 16.01
C ASP A 87 3.17 -11.65 15.90
N TRP A 88 2.24 -12.43 15.34
CA TRP A 88 0.90 -11.95 15.04
C TRP A 88 0.04 -11.76 16.28
N GLU A 89 0.26 -12.56 17.34
CA GLU A 89 -0.48 -12.44 18.60
C GLU A 89 -0.03 -11.18 19.36
N LEU A 90 1.28 -10.94 19.41
CA LEU A 90 1.82 -9.72 20.01
C LEU A 90 1.41 -8.48 19.22
N LEU A 91 1.38 -8.55 17.89
CA LEU A 91 0.96 -7.43 17.04
C LEU A 91 -0.51 -7.08 17.27
N GLU A 92 -1.41 -8.08 17.28
CA GLU A 92 -2.85 -7.90 17.55
C GLU A 92 -3.08 -7.36 18.96
N GLY A 93 -2.33 -7.85 19.94
CA GLY A 93 -2.34 -7.35 21.32
C GLY A 93 -1.71 -5.96 21.50
N ARG A 94 -1.25 -5.29 20.44
CA ARG A 94 -0.56 -3.99 20.45
C ARG A 94 0.71 -3.99 21.33
N GLN A 95 1.37 -5.14 21.44
CA GLN A 95 2.59 -5.33 22.24
C GLN A 95 3.87 -5.13 21.43
N VAL A 96 3.77 -5.13 20.10
CA VAL A 96 4.89 -4.76 19.21
C VAL A 96 5.06 -3.25 19.22
N THR A 97 6.25 -2.77 19.60
CA THR A 97 6.58 -1.34 19.54
C THR A 97 6.55 -0.85 18.08
N PRO A 98 5.77 0.20 17.75
CA PRO A 98 5.76 0.75 16.40
C PRO A 98 7.14 1.26 15.99
N PRO A 99 7.58 1.07 14.73
CA PRO A 99 8.89 1.53 14.26
C PRO A 99 8.98 3.06 14.15
N TYR A 100 7.82 3.75 14.14
CA TYR A 100 7.72 5.20 14.12
C TYR A 100 6.69 5.63 15.16
N ASN A 101 7.07 6.59 16.01
CA ASN A 101 6.19 7.22 16.98
C ASN A 101 6.10 8.72 16.63
N PRO A 102 4.97 9.20 16.07
CA PRO A 102 4.83 10.60 15.69
C PRO A 102 4.88 11.50 16.91
N SER A 103 5.59 12.63 16.80
CA SER A 103 5.61 13.64 17.87
C SER A 103 4.24 14.29 17.98
N VAL A 104 3.66 14.32 19.17
CA VAL A 104 2.39 15.02 19.43
C VAL A 104 2.62 15.94 20.63
N SER A 105 2.39 17.22 20.42
CA SER A 105 2.65 18.26 21.42
C SER A 105 1.50 18.45 22.41
N SER A 106 0.26 18.21 21.97
CA SER A 106 -0.96 18.34 22.78
C SER A 106 -2.13 17.57 22.17
N ASP A 107 -3.25 17.53 22.88
CA ASP A 107 -4.53 16.96 22.42
C ASP A 107 -5.13 17.68 21.19
N ARG A 108 -4.68 18.90 20.90
CA ARG A 108 -5.12 19.71 19.74
C ARG A 108 -4.03 19.91 18.69
N ASP A 109 -3.00 19.07 18.69
CA ASP A 109 -1.93 19.15 17.71
C ASP A 109 -2.42 18.74 16.31
N LEU A 110 -2.27 19.65 15.35
CA LEU A 110 -2.71 19.47 13.97
C LEU A 110 -1.55 19.28 12.98
N GLN A 111 -0.29 19.21 13.44
CA GLN A 111 0.89 19.28 12.58
C GLN A 111 1.04 18.13 11.56
N HIS A 112 0.36 17.00 11.77
CA HIS A 112 0.39 15.83 10.88
C HIS A 112 -0.77 15.80 9.87
N PHE A 113 -1.59 16.86 9.84
CA PHE A 113 -2.68 17.04 8.89
C PHE A 113 -2.32 18.12 7.86
N ASP A 114 -2.95 18.08 6.70
CA ASP A 114 -2.74 19.08 5.64
C ASP A 114 -3.35 20.42 6.06
N THR A 115 -2.56 21.49 5.98
CA THR A 115 -2.96 22.85 6.35
C THR A 115 -4.12 23.37 5.53
N THR A 116 -4.30 22.86 4.30
CA THR A 116 -5.45 23.18 3.46
C THR A 116 -6.76 22.96 4.20
N PHE A 117 -6.86 21.93 5.04
CA PHE A 117 -8.06 21.64 5.82
C PHE A 117 -8.03 22.26 7.22
N THR A 118 -6.87 22.29 7.87
CA THR A 118 -6.81 22.78 9.26
C THR A 118 -6.88 24.30 9.38
N ASP A 119 -6.63 25.01 8.28
CA ASP A 119 -6.80 26.46 8.17
C ASP A 119 -8.27 26.85 7.88
N GLU A 120 -9.11 25.89 7.44
CA GLU A 120 -10.54 26.12 7.25
C GLU A 120 -11.28 26.26 8.59
N ALA A 121 -12.37 27.04 8.59
CA ALA A 121 -13.22 27.15 9.76
C ALA A 121 -13.96 25.81 9.99
N PRO A 122 -13.93 25.23 11.21
CA PRO A 122 -14.53 23.93 11.49
C PRO A 122 -16.05 24.05 11.69
N ASN A 123 -16.75 24.49 10.63
CA ASN A 123 -18.19 24.71 10.61
C ASN A 123 -18.87 23.70 9.69
N LEU A 124 -20.13 23.40 9.98
CA LEU A 124 -20.98 22.63 9.07
C LEU A 124 -21.49 23.55 7.97
N THR A 125 -21.23 23.21 6.71
CA THR A 125 -21.80 23.93 5.55
C THR A 125 -23.32 23.78 5.56
N PRO A 126 -24.11 24.87 5.53
CA PRO A 126 -25.57 24.80 5.43
C PRO A 126 -26.00 24.19 4.09
N ASP A 127 -27.11 23.43 4.10
CA ASP A 127 -27.75 22.92 2.88
C ASP A 127 -28.47 24.04 2.12
N ASP A 128 -28.60 23.89 0.80
CA ASP A 128 -29.44 24.77 -0.01
C ASP A 128 -30.93 24.59 0.36
N PRO A 129 -31.72 25.69 0.43
CA PRO A 129 -33.11 25.68 0.87
C PRO A 129 -34.10 24.99 -0.09
#